data_AF-A0A485AWV7-F1
#
_entry.id   AF-A0A485AWV7-F1
#
_cell.length_a   1.000
_cell.length_b   1.000
_cell.length_c   1.000
_cell.angle_alpha   90.00
_cell.angle_beta   90.00
_cell.angle_gamma   90.00
#
_symmetry.space_group_name_H-M   'P 1'
#
loop_
_entity.id
_entity.type
_entity.pdbx_description
1 polymer ?
#
loop_
_entity_poly.entity_id
_entity_poly.type
_entity_poly.pdbx_seq_one_letter_code
_entity_poly.pdbx_strand_id
1 'polypeptide(L)'
;MSRNLKALSPSRPVKKLDNLVFVINCNLQRLDGPVTGNGKIINELEGIFAGAGWNVIKVIWGGRWDELLRKDTSGKLIQLMNETVDGDYQTFKSKDGAYVREHFFGKYPETAALVADWTDEQIWALNRGGHDPKKVFAALKKAQETTGKATVILAHTIKGYGMGDTAEGKNIAHQVKKMNMDGVRYVRDRFNVPVADADIEKLAVRDLPGRFRRAYLSARPA
;
A
#
# COMPACT_ATOMS: atom_id res chain seq x y z
N MET A 1 11.73 11.36 -14.43
CA MET A 1 11.20 11.76 -13.10
C MET A 1 11.87 13.01 -12.52
N SER A 2 12.92 13.61 -13.14
CA SER A 2 13.75 14.64 -12.48
C SER A 2 13.36 16.12 -12.69
N ARG A 3 12.39 16.47 -13.56
CA ARG A 3 12.10 17.90 -13.84
C ARG A 3 11.13 18.58 -12.86
N ASN A 4 10.28 17.83 -12.14
CA ASN A 4 9.18 18.41 -11.33
C ASN A 4 9.44 18.47 -9.82
N LEU A 5 10.50 17.85 -9.29
CA LEU A 5 10.87 17.97 -7.86
C LEU A 5 11.78 19.16 -7.56
N LYS A 6 12.06 20.03 -8.55
CA LYS A 6 12.90 21.23 -8.36
C LYS A 6 12.38 22.18 -7.28
N ALA A 7 11.07 22.15 -6.99
CA ALA A 7 10.46 22.91 -5.90
C ALA A 7 10.83 22.39 -4.49
N LEU A 8 11.41 21.18 -4.39
CA LEU A 8 11.89 20.56 -3.15
C LEU A 8 13.40 20.72 -2.97
N SER A 9 13.99 21.77 -3.55
CA SER A 9 15.43 22.02 -3.42
C SER A 9 15.82 22.27 -1.96
N PRO A 10 16.87 21.63 -1.41
CA PRO A 10 17.41 21.93 -0.08
C PRO A 10 17.80 23.40 0.09
N SER A 11 18.13 24.09 -1.02
CA SER A 11 18.48 25.51 -1.02
C SER A 11 17.30 26.46 -0.79
N ARG A 12 16.06 25.96 -0.81
CA ARG A 12 14.86 26.76 -0.55
C ARG A 12 13.87 25.95 0.30
N PRO A 13 14.10 25.85 1.62
CA PRO A 13 13.21 25.10 2.50
C PRO A 13 11.79 25.66 2.42
N VAL A 14 10.81 24.77 2.28
CA VAL A 14 9.38 25.12 2.26
C VAL A 14 8.95 25.46 3.69
N LYS A 15 9.24 26.69 4.13
CA LYS A 15 8.87 27.18 5.46
C LYS A 15 7.41 27.63 5.46
N LYS A 16 6.65 27.27 6.49
CA LYS A 16 5.27 27.75 6.76
C LYS A 16 4.19 27.33 5.74
N LEU A 17 4.29 26.14 5.16
CA LEU A 17 3.19 25.50 4.41
C LEU A 17 2.64 24.28 5.16
N ASP A 18 2.36 24.43 6.45
CA ASP A 18 1.71 23.39 7.26
C ASP A 18 0.24 23.13 6.86
N ASN A 19 -0.32 23.98 6.01
CA ASN A 19 -1.57 23.74 5.29
C ASN A 19 -1.41 22.84 4.04
N LEU A 20 -0.21 22.34 3.72
CA LEU A 20 0.06 21.48 2.57
C LEU A 20 0.40 20.04 2.98
N VAL A 21 -0.37 19.09 2.45
CA VAL A 21 -0.10 17.65 2.59
C VAL A 21 0.00 17.01 1.21
N PHE A 22 1.16 16.44 0.90
CA PHE A 22 1.32 15.55 -0.25
C PHE A 22 0.97 14.12 0.16
N VAL A 23 0.16 13.45 -0.64
CA VAL A 23 -0.12 12.01 -0.49
C VAL A 23 0.41 11.31 -1.72
N ILE A 24 1.52 10.59 -1.56
CA ILE A 24 2.14 9.83 -2.64
C ILE A 24 1.73 8.37 -2.49
N ASN A 25 1.00 7.87 -3.47
CA ASN A 25 0.66 6.46 -3.57
C ASN A 25 1.87 5.66 -4.08
N CYS A 26 2.58 5.01 -3.16
CA CYS A 26 3.75 4.20 -3.44
C CYS A 26 3.33 2.74 -3.71
N ASN A 27 2.76 2.47 -4.89
CA ASN A 27 2.49 1.10 -5.34
C ASN A 27 3.70 0.41 -6.01
N LEU A 28 4.86 1.07 -5.97
CA LEU A 28 6.17 0.66 -6.50
C LEU A 28 6.28 0.57 -8.03
N GLN A 29 5.21 0.87 -8.78
CA GLN A 29 5.14 0.68 -10.23
C GLN A 29 4.80 1.98 -10.98
N ARG A 30 5.35 2.08 -12.20
CA ARG A 30 4.87 2.94 -13.28
C ARG A 30 4.00 2.12 -14.26
N LEU A 31 3.70 2.67 -15.44
CA LEU A 31 2.88 1.97 -16.44
C LEU A 31 3.59 0.72 -16.98
N ASP A 32 4.89 0.84 -17.27
CA ASP A 32 5.66 -0.22 -17.94
C ASP A 32 6.53 -1.06 -16.99
N GLY A 33 6.29 -1.01 -15.68
CA GLY A 33 7.01 -1.84 -14.69
C GLY A 33 7.34 -1.10 -13.40
N PRO A 34 8.27 -1.62 -12.57
CA PRO A 34 8.69 -0.95 -11.34
C PRO A 34 9.27 0.45 -11.60
N VAL A 35 9.10 1.37 -10.65
CA VAL A 35 9.74 2.70 -10.72
C VAL A 35 11.26 2.56 -10.65
N THR A 36 11.75 1.88 -9.61
CA THR A 36 13.17 1.58 -9.34
C THR A 36 13.32 0.15 -8.79
N GLY A 37 13.25 -0.86 -9.66
CA GLY A 37 13.20 -2.28 -9.26
C GLY A 37 14.38 -2.75 -8.39
N ASN A 38 15.60 -2.32 -8.70
CA ASN A 38 16.81 -2.65 -7.91
C ASN A 38 17.05 -1.68 -6.74
N GLY A 39 16.10 -0.79 -6.47
CA GLY A 39 16.17 0.24 -5.44
C GLY A 39 14.94 0.21 -4.54
N LYS A 40 14.72 1.34 -3.86
CA LYS A 40 13.59 1.53 -2.93
C LYS A 40 13.03 2.93 -3.09
N ILE A 41 11.98 3.10 -3.91
CA ILE A 41 11.43 4.42 -4.25
C ILE A 41 10.92 5.17 -3.02
N ILE A 42 10.41 4.45 -2.02
CA ILE A 42 9.95 5.06 -0.76
C ILE A 42 11.13 5.69 -0.01
N ASN A 43 12.28 5.03 0.03
CA ASN A 43 13.48 5.56 0.70
C ASN A 43 14.07 6.74 -0.09
N GLU A 44 14.06 6.67 -1.43
CA GLU A 44 14.48 7.80 -2.28
C GLU A 44 13.61 9.04 -2.03
N LEU A 45 12.29 8.87 -2.02
CA LEU A 45 11.35 9.94 -1.73
C LEU A 45 11.52 10.48 -0.31
N GLU A 46 11.66 9.60 0.69
CA GLU A 46 11.96 10.01 2.07
C GLU A 46 13.21 10.89 2.13
N GLY A 47 14.32 10.48 1.50
CA GLY A 47 15.56 11.26 1.47
C GLY A 47 15.39 12.63 0.83
N ILE A 48 14.69 12.71 -0.30
CA ILE A 48 14.42 13.98 -1.01
C ILE A 48 13.56 14.92 -0.15
N PHE A 49 12.44 14.43 0.37
CA PHE A 49 11.51 15.25 1.14
C PHE A 49 12.08 15.65 2.51
N ALA A 50 12.74 14.73 3.20
CA ALA A 50 13.41 15.03 4.47
C ALA A 50 14.54 16.06 4.27
N GLY A 51 15.35 15.90 3.21
CA GLY A 51 16.38 16.88 2.83
C GLY A 51 15.83 18.26 2.45
N ALA A 52 14.58 18.33 2.00
CA ALA A 52 13.85 19.57 1.73
C ALA A 52 13.18 20.18 2.97
N GLY A 53 13.32 19.58 4.15
CA GLY A 53 12.76 20.06 5.41
C GLY A 53 11.29 19.68 5.66
N TRP A 54 10.74 18.72 4.91
CA TRP A 54 9.36 18.28 5.08
C TRP A 54 9.20 17.32 6.27
N ASN A 55 7.99 17.25 6.81
CA ASN A 55 7.60 16.14 7.68
C ASN A 55 7.28 14.92 6.81
N VAL A 56 8.04 13.83 6.97
CA VAL A 56 7.83 12.59 6.22
C VAL A 56 7.10 11.57 7.09
N ILE A 57 5.95 11.09 6.63
CA ILE A 57 5.20 10.01 7.28
C ILE A 57 5.13 8.81 6.34
N LYS A 58 5.78 7.71 6.74
CA LYS A 58 5.77 6.45 5.99
C LYS A 58 4.68 5.52 6.49
N VAL A 59 3.77 5.12 5.60
CA VAL A 59 2.68 4.18 5.90
C VAL A 59 2.96 2.87 5.15
N ILE A 60 3.84 2.04 5.72
CA ILE A 60 4.44 0.89 5.03
C ILE A 60 3.66 -0.40 5.25
N TRP A 61 3.37 -0.73 6.50
CA TRP A 61 2.78 -2.01 6.92
C TRP A 61 1.41 -1.81 7.56
N GLY A 62 0.47 -2.71 7.26
CA GLY A 62 -0.82 -2.73 7.94
C GLY A 62 -0.72 -3.35 9.34
N GLY A 63 -1.80 -3.30 10.11
CA GLY A 63 -1.84 -3.74 11.50
C GLY A 63 -1.54 -5.23 11.71
N ARG A 64 -1.68 -6.07 10.68
CA ARG A 64 -1.35 -7.50 10.74
C ARG A 64 0.15 -7.76 10.98
N TRP A 65 1.00 -6.78 10.70
CA TRP A 65 2.44 -6.86 10.96
C TRP A 65 2.82 -6.44 12.39
N ASP A 66 1.93 -5.76 13.12
CA ASP A 66 2.26 -5.14 14.41
C ASP A 66 2.70 -6.19 15.45
N GLU A 67 2.14 -7.39 15.41
CA GLU A 67 2.54 -8.49 16.29
C GLU A 67 3.91 -9.08 15.92
N LEU A 68 4.15 -9.36 14.64
CA LEU A 68 5.44 -9.88 14.17
C LEU A 68 6.58 -8.92 14.50
N LEU A 69 6.39 -7.62 14.23
CA LEU A 69 7.36 -6.57 14.53
C LEU A 69 7.62 -6.43 16.03
N ARG A 70 6.62 -6.68 16.89
CA ARG A 70 6.77 -6.63 18.35
C ARG A 70 7.45 -7.88 18.91
N LYS A 71 7.15 -9.05 18.33
CA LYS A 71 7.70 -10.35 18.72
C LYS A 71 9.18 -10.48 18.33
N ASP A 72 9.60 -9.82 17.26
CA ASP A 72 11.00 -9.85 16.81
C ASP A 72 11.93 -9.07 17.73
N THR A 73 12.52 -9.76 18.71
CA THR A 73 13.57 -9.21 19.58
C THR A 73 14.94 -9.17 18.92
N SER A 74 15.13 -9.85 17.78
CA SER A 74 16.42 -9.91 17.09
C SER A 74 16.68 -8.71 16.18
N GLY A 75 15.61 -8.02 15.77
CA GLY A 75 15.65 -6.93 14.78
C GLY A 75 15.83 -7.43 13.34
N LYS A 76 15.89 -8.75 13.11
CA LYS A 76 16.09 -9.33 11.78
C LYS A 76 14.94 -9.08 10.84
N LEU A 77 13.71 -8.97 11.31
CA LEU A 77 12.57 -8.64 10.47
C LEU A 77 12.70 -7.23 9.91
N ILE A 78 13.13 -6.26 10.73
CA ILE A 78 13.40 -4.89 10.27
C ILE A 78 14.59 -4.88 9.31
N GLN A 79 15.67 -5.62 9.61
CA GLN A 79 16.81 -5.76 8.70
C GLN A 79 16.36 -6.29 7.33
N LEU A 80 15.64 -7.41 7.32
CA LEU A 80 15.07 -8.04 6.13
C LEU A 80 14.21 -7.06 5.34
N MET A 81 13.29 -6.35 6.00
CA MET A 81 12.44 -5.34 5.35
C MET A 81 13.24 -4.21 4.69
N ASN A 82 14.35 -3.81 5.30
CA ASN A 82 15.22 -2.75 4.81
C ASN A 82 16.06 -3.17 3.61
N GLU A 83 16.58 -4.40 3.58
CA GLU A 83 17.42 -4.89 2.49
C GLU A 83 16.64 -5.40 1.27
N THR A 84 15.38 -5.84 1.43
CA THR A 84 14.52 -6.25 0.30
C THR A 84 14.22 -5.07 -0.62
N VAL A 85 14.50 -5.21 -1.92
CA VAL A 85 14.29 -4.15 -2.93
C VAL A 85 12.87 -4.18 -3.50
N ASP A 86 12.46 -3.10 -4.18
CA ASP A 86 11.11 -2.95 -4.72
C ASP A 86 10.75 -4.09 -5.70
N GLY A 87 11.70 -4.55 -6.52
CA GLY A 87 11.50 -5.66 -7.46
C GLY A 87 11.12 -6.97 -6.75
N ASP A 88 11.74 -7.26 -5.61
CA ASP A 88 11.44 -8.44 -4.81
C ASP A 88 10.04 -8.33 -4.19
N TYR A 89 9.69 -7.17 -3.61
CA TYR A 89 8.34 -6.92 -3.08
C TYR A 89 7.25 -7.03 -4.14
N GLN A 90 7.56 -6.68 -5.39
CA GLN A 90 6.66 -6.88 -6.52
C GLN A 90 6.54 -8.35 -6.90
N THR A 91 7.65 -9.09 -6.88
CA THR A 91 7.65 -10.54 -7.12
C THR A 91 6.83 -11.27 -6.06
N PHE A 92 7.05 -10.99 -4.77
CA PHE A 92 6.28 -11.59 -3.68
C PHE A 92 4.77 -11.41 -3.87
N LYS A 93 4.33 -10.22 -4.29
CA LYS A 93 2.91 -9.94 -4.47
C LYS A 93 2.28 -10.62 -5.69
N SER A 94 3.08 -11.17 -6.59
CA SER A 94 2.65 -11.95 -7.76
C SER A 94 2.66 -13.46 -7.54
N LYS A 95 3.04 -13.91 -6.34
CA LYS A 95 3.15 -15.33 -5.94
C LYS A 95 2.08 -15.67 -4.89
N ASP A 96 2.41 -16.52 -3.93
CA ASP A 96 1.54 -17.01 -2.86
C ASP A 96 2.23 -16.94 -1.49
N GLY A 97 1.53 -17.40 -0.44
CA GLY A 97 2.04 -17.40 0.93
C GLY A 97 3.26 -18.30 1.14
N ALA A 98 3.30 -19.47 0.49
CA ALA A 98 4.42 -20.41 0.56
C ALA A 98 5.71 -19.78 0.01
N TYR A 99 5.60 -19.09 -1.13
CA TYR A 99 6.72 -18.36 -1.73
C TYR A 99 7.22 -17.24 -0.81
N VAL A 100 6.32 -16.51 -0.15
CA VAL A 100 6.69 -15.46 0.83
C VAL A 100 7.36 -16.08 2.06
N ARG A 101 6.87 -17.22 2.56
CA ARG A 101 7.51 -17.95 3.65
C ARG A 101 8.94 -18.30 3.31
N GLU A 102 9.18 -18.91 2.15
CA GLU A 102 10.49 -19.40 1.74
C GLU A 102 11.46 -18.27 1.40
N HIS A 103 11.04 -17.33 0.53
CA HIS A 103 11.97 -16.38 -0.07
C HIS A 103 12.06 -15.02 0.64
N PHE A 104 11.11 -14.71 1.53
CA PHE A 104 11.19 -13.53 2.40
C PHE A 104 11.55 -13.94 3.83
N PHE A 105 10.65 -14.62 4.54
CA PHE A 105 10.89 -14.99 5.93
C PHE A 105 12.00 -16.04 6.09
N GLY A 106 12.16 -16.95 5.13
CA GLY A 106 13.20 -17.99 5.14
C GLY A 106 14.63 -17.48 4.96
N LYS A 107 14.82 -16.19 4.68
CA LYS A 107 16.15 -15.59 4.50
C LYS A 107 17.01 -15.63 5.77
N TYR A 108 16.38 -15.54 6.93
CA TYR A 108 17.05 -15.66 8.23
C TYR A 108 16.32 -16.67 9.12
N PRO A 109 17.05 -17.48 9.92
CA PRO A 109 16.43 -18.39 10.90
C PRO A 109 15.46 -17.68 11.84
N GLU A 110 15.80 -16.46 12.28
CA GLU A 110 15.00 -15.65 13.18
C GLU A 110 13.67 -15.24 12.54
N THR A 111 13.70 -14.77 11.28
CA THR A 111 12.47 -14.39 10.55
C THR A 111 11.64 -15.60 10.14
N ALA A 112 12.27 -16.75 9.87
CA ALA A 112 11.56 -17.99 9.60
C ALA A 112 10.80 -18.47 10.85
N ALA A 113 11.44 -18.39 12.03
CA ALA A 113 10.83 -18.75 13.31
C ALA A 113 9.64 -17.85 13.67
N LEU A 114 9.61 -16.59 13.23
CA LEU A 114 8.49 -15.68 13.51
C LEU A 114 7.15 -16.14 12.92
N VAL A 115 7.19 -16.88 11.80
CA VAL A 115 6.01 -17.34 11.06
C VAL A 115 5.92 -18.88 11.01
N ALA A 116 6.71 -19.60 11.80
CA ALA A 116 6.78 -21.06 11.77
C ALA A 116 5.43 -21.73 12.08
N ASP A 117 4.64 -21.11 12.95
CA ASP A 117 3.31 -21.55 13.38
C ASP A 117 2.16 -20.94 12.55
N TRP A 118 2.47 -20.09 11.57
CA TRP A 118 1.47 -19.49 10.69
C TRP A 118 1.17 -20.39 9.51
N THR A 119 -0.05 -20.38 8.98
CA THR A 119 -0.35 -20.97 7.67
C THR A 119 0.08 -20.04 6.53
N ASP A 120 0.19 -20.58 5.31
CA ASP A 120 0.55 -19.77 4.14
C ASP A 120 -0.53 -18.72 3.83
N GLU A 121 -1.79 -19.00 4.12
CA GLU A 121 -2.89 -18.03 3.99
C GLU A 121 -2.75 -16.88 4.99
N GLN A 122 -2.31 -17.15 6.22
CA GLN A 122 -2.05 -16.11 7.22
C GLN A 122 -0.87 -15.22 6.81
N ILE A 123 0.20 -15.82 6.27
CA ILE A 123 1.33 -15.06 5.70
C ILE A 123 0.86 -14.22 4.51
N TRP A 124 0.08 -14.80 3.59
CA TRP A 124 -0.47 -14.10 2.44
C TRP A 124 -1.42 -12.97 2.81
N ALA A 125 -2.09 -13.09 3.96
CA ALA A 125 -2.99 -12.09 4.50
C ALA A 125 -2.26 -10.83 5.00
N LEU A 126 -0.94 -10.85 5.17
CA LEU A 126 -0.15 -9.66 5.57
C LEU A 126 -0.32 -8.53 4.54
N ASN A 127 -0.78 -7.36 4.99
CA ASN A 127 -1.18 -6.25 4.12
C ASN A 127 -0.19 -5.07 4.15
N ARG A 128 -0.20 -4.27 3.07
CA ARG A 128 0.54 -3.00 3.00
C ARG A 128 -0.25 -1.89 3.71
N GLY A 129 0.46 -0.95 4.32
CA GLY A 129 -0.11 0.06 5.22
C GLY A 129 -1.11 1.01 4.56
N GLY A 130 -0.95 1.31 3.27
CA GLY A 130 -1.90 2.14 2.53
C GLY A 130 -3.27 1.49 2.32
N HIS A 131 -3.41 0.20 2.63
CA HIS A 131 -4.69 -0.53 2.63
C HIS A 131 -5.24 -0.78 4.05
N ASP A 132 -4.64 -0.16 5.07
CA ASP A 132 -5.11 -0.21 6.44
C ASP A 132 -5.70 1.16 6.86
N PRO A 133 -7.03 1.28 7.00
CA PRO A 133 -7.66 2.55 7.37
C PRO A 133 -7.15 3.14 8.69
N LYS A 134 -6.74 2.32 9.66
CA LYS A 134 -6.21 2.82 10.94
C LYS A 134 -4.85 3.50 10.73
N LYS A 135 -3.98 2.87 9.92
CA LYS A 135 -2.64 3.42 9.61
C LYS A 135 -2.75 4.69 8.76
N VAL A 136 -3.63 4.70 7.76
CA VAL A 136 -3.90 5.89 6.92
C VAL A 136 -4.49 7.03 7.76
N PHE A 137 -5.46 6.74 8.62
CA PHE A 137 -6.05 7.76 9.51
C PHE A 137 -5.00 8.35 10.45
N ALA A 138 -4.17 7.52 11.08
CA ALA A 138 -3.11 8.01 11.96
C ALA A 138 -2.12 8.94 11.23
N ALA A 139 -1.78 8.62 9.97
CA ALA A 139 -0.91 9.47 9.15
C ALA A 139 -1.56 10.82 8.82
N LEU A 140 -2.82 10.82 8.40
CA LEU A 140 -3.58 12.06 8.12
C LEU A 140 -3.75 12.91 9.39
N LYS A 141 -4.05 12.27 10.52
CA LYS A 141 -4.19 12.96 11.81
C LYS A 141 -2.88 13.65 12.21
N LYS A 142 -1.76 12.93 12.14
CA LYS A 142 -0.42 13.50 12.41
C LYS A 142 -0.06 14.62 11.42
N ALA A 143 -0.43 14.49 10.14
CA ALA A 143 -0.22 15.54 9.15
C ALA A 143 -1.01 16.81 9.49
N GLN A 144 -2.27 16.69 9.92
CA GLN A 144 -3.12 17.80 10.36
C GLN A 144 -2.55 18.53 11.60
N GLU A 145 -1.89 17.81 12.49
CA GLU A 145 -1.30 18.36 13.72
C GLU A 145 0.11 18.93 13.53
N THR A 146 0.71 18.72 12.35
CA THR A 146 2.06 19.22 12.05
C THR A 146 2.01 20.70 11.74
N THR A 147 2.85 21.50 12.40
CA THR A 147 2.97 22.94 12.18
C THR A 147 4.37 23.33 11.68
N GLY A 148 4.48 24.49 11.04
CA GLY A 148 5.73 25.10 10.58
C GLY A 148 6.35 24.53 9.30
N LYS A 149 5.88 23.37 8.82
CA LYS A 149 6.37 22.69 7.60
C LYS A 149 5.29 21.84 6.93
N ALA A 150 5.42 21.66 5.61
CA ALA A 150 4.55 20.76 4.86
C ALA A 150 4.78 19.29 5.24
N THR A 151 3.77 18.45 5.02
CA THR A 151 3.84 17.01 5.26
C THR A 151 3.75 16.22 3.95
N VAL A 152 4.54 15.16 3.84
CA VAL A 152 4.37 14.13 2.81
C VAL A 152 4.02 12.80 3.48
N ILE A 153 2.96 12.17 2.98
CA ILE A 153 2.55 10.82 3.35
C ILE A 153 2.95 9.89 2.21
N LEU A 154 3.85 8.94 2.50
CA LEU A 154 4.28 7.90 1.57
C LEU A 154 3.48 6.63 1.87
N ALA A 155 2.39 6.41 1.14
CA ALA A 155 1.45 5.31 1.37
C ALA A 155 1.81 4.09 0.52
N HIS A 156 2.29 3.02 1.16
CA HIS A 156 2.63 1.77 0.48
C HIS A 156 1.35 1.00 0.13
N THR A 157 1.05 0.84 -1.15
CA THR A 157 -0.16 0.14 -1.62
C THR A 157 0.18 -0.93 -2.64
N ILE A 158 -0.84 -1.61 -3.16
CA ILE A 158 -0.73 -2.64 -4.21
C ILE A 158 -1.46 -2.11 -5.45
N LYS A 159 -0.78 -2.03 -6.59
CA LYS A 159 -1.42 -1.70 -7.88
C LYS A 159 -2.38 -2.84 -8.25
N GLY A 160 -3.61 -2.50 -8.65
CA GLY A 160 -4.65 -3.49 -8.96
C GLY A 160 -5.17 -4.26 -7.74
N TYR A 161 -5.11 -3.68 -6.54
CA TYR A 161 -5.57 -4.33 -5.30
C TYR A 161 -6.99 -4.90 -5.41
N GLY A 162 -7.15 -6.18 -5.06
CA GLY A 162 -8.45 -6.85 -5.07
C GLY A 162 -8.95 -7.20 -6.47
N MET A 163 -8.12 -7.06 -7.51
CA MET A 163 -8.44 -7.52 -8.87
C MET A 163 -7.92 -8.93 -9.18
N GLY A 164 -7.29 -9.59 -8.20
CA GLY A 164 -6.83 -10.97 -8.32
C GLY A 164 -5.86 -11.14 -9.49
N ASP A 165 -5.96 -12.27 -10.18
CA ASP A 165 -5.08 -12.60 -11.30
C ASP A 165 -5.13 -11.63 -12.47
N THR A 166 -6.19 -10.82 -12.57
CA THR A 166 -6.40 -9.89 -13.67
C THR A 166 -5.53 -8.64 -13.60
N ALA A 167 -5.05 -8.23 -12.42
CA ALA A 167 -4.20 -7.03 -12.31
C ALA A 167 -3.40 -6.89 -11.00
N GLU A 168 -3.69 -7.66 -9.94
CA GLU A 168 -3.12 -7.39 -8.62
C GLU A 168 -1.62 -7.70 -8.59
N GLY A 169 -0.81 -6.65 -8.40
CA GLY A 169 0.65 -6.78 -8.39
C GLY A 169 1.30 -7.09 -9.74
N LYS A 170 0.51 -7.26 -10.82
CA LYS A 170 1.00 -7.62 -12.16
C LYS A 170 1.21 -6.39 -13.04
N ASN A 171 2.23 -6.46 -13.89
CA ASN A 171 2.45 -5.46 -14.95
C ASN A 171 1.73 -5.89 -16.22
N ILE A 172 0.41 -5.94 -16.17
CA ILE A 172 -0.41 -6.25 -17.33
C ILE A 172 -0.43 -5.01 -18.21
N ALA A 173 -0.07 -5.17 -19.49
CA ALA A 173 -0.05 -4.09 -20.45
C ALA A 173 -1.37 -3.31 -20.39
N HIS A 174 -1.28 -1.99 -20.48
CA HIS A 174 -2.43 -1.07 -20.46
C HIS A 174 -3.51 -1.37 -21.53
N GLN A 175 -3.25 -2.35 -22.40
CA GLN A 175 -4.09 -2.83 -23.50
C GLN A 175 -5.11 -3.91 -23.11
N VAL A 176 -5.14 -4.39 -21.85
CA VAL A 176 -6.29 -5.20 -21.39
C VAL A 176 -7.49 -4.27 -21.17
N LYS A 177 -8.11 -3.89 -22.29
CA LYS A 177 -9.20 -2.92 -22.39
C LYS A 177 -10.47 -3.32 -21.64
N LYS A 178 -10.62 -4.60 -21.24
CA LYS A 178 -11.82 -5.13 -20.56
C LYS A 178 -11.43 -6.25 -19.59
N MET A 179 -11.89 -6.12 -18.35
CA MET A 179 -11.92 -7.24 -17.40
C MET A 179 -12.92 -8.28 -17.92
N ASN A 180 -12.55 -9.56 -17.95
CA ASN A 180 -13.50 -10.62 -18.27
C ASN A 180 -14.52 -10.77 -17.13
N MET A 181 -15.64 -11.45 -17.39
CA MET A 181 -16.70 -11.58 -16.37
C MET A 181 -16.24 -12.35 -15.13
N ASP A 182 -15.23 -13.21 -15.25
CA ASP A 182 -14.65 -13.90 -14.09
C ASP A 182 -13.88 -12.96 -13.18
N GLY A 183 -13.14 -11.99 -13.74
CA GLY A 183 -12.54 -10.90 -12.97
C GLY A 183 -13.60 -10.02 -12.30
N VAL A 184 -14.74 -9.77 -12.95
CA VAL A 184 -15.87 -9.04 -12.35
C VAL A 184 -16.46 -9.81 -11.16
N ARG A 185 -16.69 -11.13 -11.31
CA ARG A 185 -17.16 -12.02 -10.23
C ARG A 185 -16.17 -12.03 -9.06
N TYR A 186 -14.87 -12.16 -9.36
CA TYR A 186 -13.82 -12.12 -8.35
C TYR A 186 -13.85 -10.82 -7.55
N VAL A 187 -13.92 -9.65 -8.21
CA VAL A 187 -13.99 -8.35 -7.52
C VAL A 187 -15.24 -8.26 -6.65
N ARG A 188 -16.41 -8.69 -7.18
CA ARG A 188 -17.66 -8.72 -6.40
C ARG A 188 -17.48 -9.53 -5.12
N ASP A 189 -16.97 -10.75 -5.23
CA ASP A 189 -16.83 -11.67 -4.10
C ASP A 189 -15.79 -11.15 -3.11
N ARG A 190 -14.66 -10.66 -3.62
CA ARG A 190 -13.53 -10.13 -2.84
C ARG A 190 -13.91 -8.93 -1.97
N PHE A 191 -14.84 -8.09 -2.45
CA PHE A 191 -15.32 -6.90 -1.74
C PHE A 191 -16.74 -7.06 -1.18
N ASN A 192 -17.30 -8.28 -1.24
CA ASN A 192 -18.65 -8.61 -0.77
C ASN A 192 -19.72 -7.65 -1.33
N VAL A 193 -19.60 -7.31 -2.62
CA VAL A 193 -20.53 -6.40 -3.30
C VAL A 193 -21.90 -7.09 -3.44
N PRO A 194 -23.00 -6.49 -2.98
CA PRO A 194 -24.32 -7.13 -2.92
C PRO A 194 -25.01 -7.15 -4.31
N VAL A 195 -24.47 -7.94 -5.22
CA VAL A 195 -24.99 -8.15 -6.59
C VAL A 195 -25.15 -9.65 -6.83
N ALA A 196 -26.36 -10.08 -7.18
CA ALA A 196 -26.63 -11.48 -7.50
C ALA A 196 -25.91 -11.90 -8.79
N ASP A 197 -25.55 -13.18 -8.92
CA ASP A 197 -24.93 -13.73 -10.14
C ASP A 197 -25.73 -13.41 -11.41
N ALA A 198 -27.06 -13.56 -11.36
CA ALA A 198 -27.95 -13.29 -12.49
C ALA A 198 -27.95 -11.82 -12.96
N ASP A 199 -27.45 -10.89 -12.14
CA ASP A 199 -27.42 -9.47 -12.43
C ASP A 199 -26.01 -8.96 -12.79
N ILE A 200 -24.96 -9.78 -12.64
CA ILE A 200 -23.58 -9.31 -12.71
C ILE A 200 -23.19 -8.81 -14.11
N GLU A 201 -23.73 -9.44 -15.16
CA GLU A 201 -23.49 -9.06 -16.56
C GLU A 201 -24.13 -7.72 -16.96
N LYS A 202 -25.13 -7.27 -16.19
CA LYS A 202 -25.79 -5.98 -16.45
C LYS A 202 -24.87 -4.80 -16.11
N LEU A 203 -23.81 -5.02 -15.32
CA LEU A 203 -22.86 -4.00 -14.85
C LEU A 203 -23.56 -2.74 -14.33
N ALA A 204 -24.72 -2.91 -13.69
CA ALA A 204 -25.57 -1.82 -13.25
C ALA A 204 -24.95 -1.09 -12.06
N VAL A 205 -24.87 0.23 -12.13
CA VAL A 205 -24.59 1.07 -10.97
C VAL A 205 -25.79 0.97 -10.03
N ARG A 206 -25.56 0.49 -8.81
CA ARG A 206 -26.59 0.39 -7.76
C ARG A 206 -26.26 1.32 -6.61
N ASP A 207 -27.28 1.98 -6.09
CA ASP A 207 -27.16 2.68 -4.82
C ASP A 207 -26.95 1.67 -3.68
N LEU A 208 -26.04 2.01 -2.76
CA LEU A 208 -25.89 1.23 -1.53
C LEU A 208 -27.21 1.25 -0.75
N PRO A 209 -27.64 0.11 -0.18
CA PRO A 209 -28.86 0.05 0.61
C PRO A 209 -28.92 1.16 1.66
N GLY A 210 -30.09 1.78 1.84
CA GLY A 210 -30.26 3.00 2.65
C GLY A 210 -29.71 2.93 4.09
N ARG A 211 -29.58 1.72 4.66
CA ARG A 211 -28.94 1.47 5.96
C ARG A 211 -27.45 1.87 6.01
N PHE A 212 -26.72 1.68 4.92
CA PHE A 212 -25.31 2.05 4.82
C PHE A 212 -25.12 3.54 4.50
N ARG A 213 -26.05 4.10 3.70
CA ARG A 213 -26.00 5.50 3.28
C ARG A 213 -26.39 6.46 4.40
N ARG A 214 -27.40 6.14 5.22
CA ARG A 214 -27.83 6.98 6.36
C ARG A 214 -26.77 7.05 7.45
N ALA A 215 -26.22 5.92 7.89
CA ALA A 215 -25.21 5.89 8.95
C ALA A 215 -23.88 6.58 8.57
N TYR A 216 -23.52 6.59 7.28
CA TYR A 216 -22.25 7.16 6.81
C TYR A 216 -22.35 8.65 6.46
N LEU A 217 -23.47 9.12 5.88
CA LEU A 217 -23.65 10.53 5.48
C LEU A 217 -24.15 11.43 6.63
N SER A 218 -24.85 10.90 7.63
CA SER A 218 -25.27 11.71 8.79
C SER A 218 -24.18 11.90 9.84
N ALA A 219 -23.04 11.19 9.72
CA ALA A 219 -21.99 11.14 10.73
C ALA A 219 -20.72 11.96 10.38
N ARG A 220 -20.69 12.65 9.23
CA ARG A 220 -19.60 13.54 8.84
C ARG A 220 -20.15 14.84 8.28
N PRO A 221 -19.70 16.02 8.75
CA PRO A 221 -20.11 17.28 8.16
C PRO A 221 -19.64 17.36 6.71
N ALA A 222 -20.40 18.11 5.90
CA ALA A 222 -20.07 18.46 4.51
C ALA A 222 -18.71 19.16 4.40
#